data_AF-A0A9P5PJ99-F1
#
_entry.id   AF-A0A9P5PJ99-F1
#
_cell.length_a   1.000
_cell.length_b   1.000
_cell.length_c   1.000
_cell.angle_alpha   90.00
_cell.angle_beta   90.00
_cell.angle_gamma   90.00
#
_symmetry.space_group_name_H-M   'P 1'
#
loop_
_entity.id
_entity.type
_entity.pdbx_description
1 polymer ?
#
loop_
_entity_poly.entity_id
_entity_poly.type
_entity_poly.pdbx_seq_one_letter_code
_entity_poly.pdbx_strand_id
1 'polypeptide(L)'
;MAKIRKLYLELTTHYNAYLKHTKDANSLASTFSSGQAQSRKCLLSSAAVGSASKIQNFGTASVCGPILAPKSLYMALATTTQSAPQIYKPAQVTFKQMKCTLDPNLQPEFQHSTKTICGIINDKPFAHGGMKAVYNVKLYHCATDEVPKSSDYVAKRYKKFSCDSLTNEENERFILCNAGRLKQGKHFISEFYEYVKENGASTVDLNIIFAKGFIFQEEGFAPSIASGFAETITEKGFIWLVEQRRSSICVKFTGTLSHSCTRIGSLTSDTVHAFAHYFCRATQGQLVFADLQGAYISAEGKNLMVLFDPMTHTPEGTSGCGDHGQQGINKLIEHHSCGPVCKALGLDLGDSGDKSEDSKSDGKGKQKDQGGNTQILRLGL
;
A
#
# COMPACT_ATOMS: atom_id res chain seq x y z
N MET A 1 -21.20 10.79 13.80
CA MET A 1 -19.89 11.36 13.42
C MET A 1 -19.23 12.20 14.52
N ALA A 2 -19.85 13.25 15.08
CA ALA A 2 -19.20 14.14 16.06
C ALA A 2 -18.63 13.44 17.31
N LYS A 3 -19.32 12.41 17.85
CA LYS A 3 -18.86 11.66 19.03
C LYS A 3 -17.63 10.79 18.76
N ILE A 4 -17.55 10.14 17.58
CA ILE A 4 -16.39 9.33 17.17
C ILE A 4 -15.19 10.24 16.89
N ARG A 5 -15.43 11.38 16.22
CA ARG A 5 -14.40 12.42 16.00
C ARG A 5 -13.81 12.95 17.30
N LYS A 6 -14.65 13.21 18.31
CA LYS A 6 -14.21 13.70 19.62
C LYS A 6 -13.34 12.66 20.35
N LEU A 7 -13.77 11.40 20.39
CA LEU A 7 -13.01 10.31 21.02
C LEU A 7 -11.66 10.07 20.34
N TYR A 8 -11.62 10.08 18.99
CA TYR A 8 -10.38 9.89 18.24
C TYR A 8 -9.37 11.02 18.48
N LEU A 9 -9.84 12.27 18.53
CA LEU A 9 -9.00 13.43 18.80
C LEU A 9 -8.44 13.41 20.24
N GLU A 10 -9.26 13.04 21.22
CA GLU A 10 -8.83 12.88 22.62
C GLU A 10 -7.79 11.77 22.76
N LEU A 11 -8.01 10.61 22.12
CA LEU A 11 -7.08 9.48 22.18
C LEU A 11 -5.75 9.79 21.49
N THR A 12 -5.78 10.44 20.31
CA THR A 12 -4.57 10.83 19.57
C THR A 12 -3.75 11.84 20.37
N THR A 13 -4.41 12.77 21.04
CA THR A 13 -3.77 13.73 21.93
C THR A 13 -3.09 13.02 23.11
N HIS A 14 -3.77 12.06 23.75
CA HIS A 14 -3.20 11.28 24.86
C HIS A 14 -2.07 10.36 24.42
N TYR A 15 -2.17 9.73 23.25
CA TYR A 15 -1.14 8.85 22.71
C TYR A 15 0.14 9.64 22.35
N ASN A 16 -0.01 10.82 21.74
CA ASN A 16 1.12 11.69 21.44
C ASN A 16 1.78 12.25 22.71
N ALA A 17 1.00 12.56 23.75
CA ALA A 17 1.54 12.91 25.06
C ALA A 17 2.35 11.74 25.68
N TYR A 18 1.82 10.52 25.61
CA TYR A 18 2.51 9.31 26.08
C TYR A 18 3.83 9.06 25.33
N LEU A 19 3.85 9.20 24.00
CA LEU A 19 5.05 9.05 23.19
C LEU A 19 6.11 10.11 23.51
N LYS A 20 5.70 11.34 23.82
CA LYS A 20 6.61 12.40 24.27
C LYS A 20 7.28 12.04 25.60
N HIS A 21 6.48 11.58 26.57
CA HIS A 21 7.00 11.16 27.88
C HIS A 21 7.96 9.96 27.81
N THR A 22 7.71 9.01 26.91
CA THR A 22 8.59 7.83 26.75
C THR A 22 9.88 8.16 25.99
N LYS A 23 9.87 9.11 25.06
CA LYS A 23 11.09 9.62 24.41
C LYS A 23 11.97 10.40 25.39
N ASP A 24 11.38 11.19 26.28
CA ASP A 24 12.13 11.91 27.32
C ASP A 24 12.74 10.96 28.35
N ALA A 25 12.02 9.88 28.71
CA ALA A 25 12.55 8.81 29.58
C ALA A 25 13.72 8.05 28.95
N ASN A 26 13.66 7.77 27.64
CA ASN A 26 14.73 7.10 26.91
C ASN A 26 15.94 8.01 26.64
N SER A 27 15.73 9.32 26.52
CA SER A 27 16.81 10.32 26.45
C SER A 27 17.65 10.30 27.74
N LEU A 28 17.00 10.22 28.91
CA LEU A 28 17.70 10.10 30.20
C LEU A 28 18.49 8.79 30.33
N ALA A 29 17.99 7.68 29.77
CA ALA A 29 18.68 6.39 29.77
C ALA A 29 19.89 6.32 28.82
N SER A 30 19.92 7.13 27.76
CA SER A 30 21.00 7.12 26.75
C SER A 30 22.32 7.74 27.23
N THR A 31 22.34 8.41 28.39
CA THR A 31 23.55 8.98 28.99
C THR A 31 24.52 7.93 29.57
N PHE A 32 24.18 6.64 29.55
CA PHE A 32 24.96 5.57 30.21
C PHE A 32 25.68 4.57 29.29
N SER A 33 25.72 4.77 27.96
CA SER A 33 26.46 3.83 27.09
C SER A 33 27.15 4.50 25.90
N SER A 34 28.36 5.00 26.13
CA SER A 34 29.30 5.34 25.05
C SER A 34 30.32 4.21 24.87
N GLY A 35 30.04 3.28 23.97
CA GLY A 35 30.98 2.28 23.46
C GLY A 35 30.97 2.31 21.94
N GLN A 36 32.11 2.71 21.35
CA GLN A 36 32.33 2.97 19.94
C GLN A 36 32.00 1.78 19.01
N ALA A 37 31.33 2.04 17.89
CA ALA A 37 31.27 1.12 16.75
C ALA A 37 31.58 1.87 15.45
N GLN A 38 32.64 1.43 14.78
CA GLN A 38 33.19 1.98 13.53
C GLN A 38 32.30 1.63 12.32
N SER A 39 31.97 2.65 11.53
CA SER A 39 31.25 2.55 10.27
C SER A 39 32.17 2.07 9.14
N ARG A 40 31.82 0.95 8.48
CA ARG A 40 32.43 0.52 7.21
C ARG A 40 31.64 1.11 6.04
N LYS A 41 32.29 2.01 5.27
CA LYS A 41 31.78 2.53 3.99
C LYS A 41 31.98 1.49 2.89
N CYS A 42 30.91 1.16 2.18
CA CYS A 42 30.95 0.42 0.92
C CYS A 42 31.14 1.44 -0.23
N LEU A 43 32.32 1.42 -0.88
CA LEU A 43 32.64 2.24 -2.04
C LEU A 43 32.22 1.51 -3.31
N LEU A 44 31.27 2.10 -4.05
CA LEU A 44 30.97 1.72 -5.43
C LEU A 44 31.78 2.61 -6.38
N SER A 45 32.73 2.01 -7.08
CA SER A 45 33.50 2.64 -8.16
C SER A 45 32.67 2.74 -9.43
N SER A 46 32.49 3.96 -9.94
CA SER A 46 31.99 4.22 -11.30
C SER A 46 33.18 4.36 -12.24
N ALA A 47 33.22 3.54 -13.29
CA ALA A 47 34.17 3.67 -14.38
C ALA A 47 33.60 4.63 -15.44
N ALA A 48 34.34 5.70 -15.70
CA ALA A 48 34.13 6.61 -16.81
C ALA A 48 34.76 6.04 -18.10
N VAL A 49 34.03 6.07 -19.21
CA VAL A 49 34.60 6.01 -20.55
C VAL A 49 33.94 7.11 -21.36
N GLY A 50 34.75 8.11 -21.74
CA GLY A 50 34.33 9.15 -22.66
C GLY A 50 34.45 8.70 -24.11
N SER A 51 33.74 9.38 -25.00
CA SER A 51 34.29 9.82 -26.29
C SER A 51 33.31 10.77 -26.96
N ALA A 52 33.83 11.92 -27.37
CA ALA A 52 33.17 12.92 -28.18
C ALA A 52 33.38 12.59 -29.66
N SER A 53 32.37 12.84 -30.50
CA SER A 53 32.58 13.10 -31.92
C SER A 53 31.46 13.95 -32.52
N LYS A 54 31.91 15.05 -33.12
CA LYS A 54 31.19 15.99 -33.98
C LYS A 54 30.39 15.29 -35.08
N ILE A 55 29.23 15.84 -35.43
CA ILE A 55 28.62 15.61 -36.75
C ILE A 55 28.33 16.97 -37.39
N GLN A 56 28.95 17.18 -38.55
CA GLN A 56 28.74 18.29 -39.48
C GLN A 56 27.55 17.99 -40.40
N ASN A 57 26.83 19.06 -40.77
CA ASN A 57 25.89 19.11 -41.88
C ASN A 57 26.63 19.13 -43.23
N PHE A 58 26.07 18.44 -44.24
CA PHE A 58 26.09 18.62 -45.71
C PHE A 58 25.72 17.22 -46.26
N GLY A 59 24.92 16.98 -47.30
CA GLY A 59 24.40 17.76 -48.40
C GLY A 59 23.79 16.74 -49.37
N THR A 60 22.79 17.17 -50.13
CA THR A 60 22.02 16.39 -51.12
C THR A 60 22.88 15.84 -52.27
N ALA A 61 22.72 14.55 -52.63
CA ALA A 61 22.91 14.06 -54.00
C ALA A 61 22.21 12.72 -54.21
N SER A 62 21.35 12.70 -55.23
CA SER A 62 20.64 11.56 -55.79
C SER A 62 21.57 10.80 -56.75
N VAL A 63 21.76 9.49 -56.54
CA VAL A 63 22.30 8.57 -57.55
C VAL A 63 21.55 7.24 -57.44
N CYS A 64 20.89 6.87 -58.53
CA CYS A 64 20.18 5.62 -58.73
C CYS A 64 21.18 4.51 -59.08
N GLY A 65 21.22 3.43 -58.30
CA GLY A 65 22.07 2.25 -58.54
C GLY A 65 21.26 0.96 -58.48
N PRO A 66 21.69 -0.11 -59.18
CA PRO A 66 20.87 -1.29 -59.44
C PRO A 66 20.62 -2.14 -58.19
N ILE A 67 19.39 -2.67 -58.10
CA ILE A 67 18.88 -3.55 -57.04
C ILE A 67 19.57 -4.92 -57.15
N LEU A 68 20.48 -5.21 -56.21
CA LEU A 68 21.01 -6.55 -55.97
C LEU A 68 20.03 -7.33 -55.08
N ALA A 69 19.59 -8.49 -55.56
CA ALA A 69 18.71 -9.38 -54.82
C ALA A 69 19.37 -9.86 -53.51
N PRO A 70 18.66 -9.87 -52.36
CA PRO A 70 19.21 -10.33 -51.11
C PRO A 70 19.41 -11.85 -51.16
N LYS A 71 20.67 -12.30 -51.00
CA LYS A 71 21.01 -13.70 -50.75
C LYS A 71 20.44 -14.10 -49.38
N SER A 72 19.50 -15.04 -49.40
CA SER A 72 18.95 -15.69 -48.21
C SER A 72 20.06 -16.44 -47.46
N LEU A 73 20.53 -15.86 -46.36
CA LEU A 73 21.33 -16.54 -45.34
C LEU A 73 20.36 -17.26 -44.40
N TYR A 74 19.99 -18.50 -44.74
CA TYR A 74 19.43 -19.43 -43.75
C TYR A 74 20.52 -19.76 -42.73
N MET A 75 20.50 -19.08 -41.59
CA MET A 75 21.24 -19.53 -40.42
C MET A 75 20.56 -20.78 -39.87
N ALA A 76 21.32 -21.87 -39.72
CA ALA A 76 20.86 -23.06 -39.04
C ALA A 76 20.39 -22.67 -37.63
N LEU A 77 19.11 -22.89 -37.34
CA LEU A 77 18.53 -22.69 -36.01
C LEU A 77 19.31 -23.58 -35.04
N ALA A 78 19.99 -22.97 -34.08
CA ALA A 78 20.60 -23.69 -32.98
C ALA A 78 19.50 -24.53 -32.31
N THR A 79 19.73 -25.84 -32.22
CA THR A 79 18.89 -26.77 -31.48
C THR A 79 18.94 -26.39 -30.01
N THR A 80 18.02 -25.53 -29.59
CA THR A 80 17.77 -25.25 -28.17
C THR A 80 17.37 -26.57 -27.53
N THR A 81 18.30 -27.20 -26.81
CA THR A 81 18.03 -28.34 -25.94
C THR A 81 16.96 -27.90 -24.94
N GLN A 82 15.70 -28.25 -25.23
CA GLN A 82 14.59 -28.07 -24.31
C GLN A 82 14.90 -28.93 -23.09
N SER A 83 15.30 -28.29 -21.99
CA SER A 83 15.36 -28.94 -20.69
C SER A 83 14.01 -29.57 -20.41
N ALA A 84 13.99 -30.85 -20.04
CA ALA A 84 12.77 -31.56 -19.69
C ALA A 84 11.91 -30.70 -18.73
N PRO A 85 10.59 -30.62 -18.92
CA PRO A 85 9.73 -29.79 -18.10
C PRO A 85 9.89 -30.17 -16.64
N GLN A 86 10.38 -29.23 -15.83
CA GLN A 86 10.56 -29.44 -14.40
C GLN A 86 9.18 -29.64 -13.77
N ILE A 87 8.86 -30.87 -13.34
CA ILE A 87 7.59 -31.19 -12.68
C ILE A 87 7.61 -30.55 -11.30
N TYR A 88 6.81 -29.50 -11.13
CA TYR A 88 6.63 -28.83 -9.84
C TYR A 88 5.74 -29.66 -8.94
N LYS A 89 6.23 -30.04 -7.75
CA LYS A 89 5.45 -30.72 -6.72
C LYS A 89 4.90 -29.65 -5.77
N PRO A 90 3.60 -29.33 -5.80
CA PRO A 90 3.06 -28.35 -4.87
C PRO A 90 3.01 -28.94 -3.44
N ALA A 91 3.17 -28.10 -2.43
CA ALA A 91 3.16 -28.50 -1.03
C ALA A 91 1.74 -28.51 -0.46
N GLN A 92 1.40 -29.55 0.32
CA GLN A 92 0.21 -29.55 1.16
C GLN A 92 0.49 -28.74 2.43
N VAL A 93 -0.43 -27.87 2.79
CA VAL A 93 -0.31 -26.95 3.92
C VAL A 93 -1.59 -26.93 4.72
N THR A 94 -1.46 -26.80 6.04
CA THR A 94 -2.58 -26.55 6.96
C THR A 94 -2.41 -25.14 7.50
N PHE A 95 -3.52 -24.39 7.54
CA PHE A 95 -3.54 -23.00 7.97
C PHE A 95 -4.49 -22.81 9.16
N LYS A 96 -4.05 -22.06 10.17
CA LYS A 96 -4.95 -21.37 11.11
C LYS A 96 -5.38 -20.06 10.50
N GLN A 97 -6.69 -19.81 10.48
CA GLN A 97 -7.20 -18.50 10.09
C GLN A 97 -7.03 -17.49 11.22
N MET A 98 -6.59 -16.27 10.90
CA MET A 98 -6.71 -15.13 11.81
C MET A 98 -7.79 -14.18 11.31
N LYS A 99 -8.62 -13.70 12.24
CA LYS A 99 -9.68 -12.71 11.98
C LYS A 99 -9.11 -11.31 12.16
N CYS A 100 -9.32 -10.45 11.16
CA CYS A 100 -9.03 -9.02 11.25
C CYS A 100 -10.32 -8.22 11.48
N THR A 101 -10.37 -7.49 12.59
CA THR A 101 -11.42 -6.53 12.96
C THR A 101 -10.83 -5.13 13.06
N LEU A 102 -11.70 -4.12 13.17
CA LEU A 102 -11.28 -2.78 13.53
C LEU A 102 -11.84 -2.49 14.93
N ASP A 103 -11.03 -1.90 15.79
CA ASP A 103 -11.48 -1.35 17.07
C ASP A 103 -12.32 -0.07 16.86
N PRO A 104 -12.88 0.54 17.91
CA PRO A 104 -13.60 1.81 17.81
C PRO A 104 -12.77 3.00 17.27
N ASN A 105 -11.43 2.91 17.29
CA ASN A 105 -10.51 3.91 16.76
C ASN A 105 -10.03 3.56 15.35
N LEU A 106 -10.67 2.57 14.71
CA LEU A 106 -10.36 2.09 13.38
C LEU A 106 -8.95 1.50 13.25
N GLN A 107 -8.36 1.08 14.37
CA GLN A 107 -7.10 0.33 14.40
C GLN A 107 -7.37 -1.16 14.16
N PRO A 108 -6.55 -1.83 13.35
CA PRO A 108 -6.69 -3.27 13.11
C PRO A 108 -6.41 -4.10 14.37
N GLU A 109 -7.33 -5.00 14.70
CA GLU A 109 -7.14 -6.03 15.71
C GLU A 109 -7.13 -7.41 15.06
N PHE A 110 -6.27 -8.30 15.58
CA PHE A 110 -6.08 -9.65 15.05
C PHE A 110 -6.36 -10.68 16.13
N GLN A 111 -7.25 -11.62 15.81
CA GLN A 111 -7.64 -12.71 16.72
C GLN A 111 -7.46 -14.04 16.01
N HIS A 112 -6.75 -14.98 16.64
CA HIS A 112 -6.64 -16.34 16.12
C HIS A 112 -8.01 -17.01 16.12
N SER A 113 -8.35 -17.63 15.00
CA SER A 113 -9.52 -18.49 14.89
C SER A 113 -9.14 -19.93 15.22
N THR A 114 -10.08 -20.67 15.79
CA THR A 114 -9.98 -22.14 15.89
C THR A 114 -10.20 -22.83 14.54
N LYS A 115 -10.62 -22.09 13.51
CA LYS A 115 -10.85 -22.62 12.17
C LYS A 115 -9.53 -22.93 11.48
N THR A 116 -9.37 -24.21 11.14
CA THR A 116 -8.30 -24.68 10.27
C THR A 116 -8.80 -24.81 8.83
N ILE A 117 -7.92 -24.52 7.89
CA ILE A 117 -8.16 -24.65 6.45
C ILE A 117 -6.95 -25.34 5.84
N CYS A 118 -7.17 -26.31 4.98
CA CYS A 118 -6.12 -27.03 4.30
C CYS A 118 -5.93 -26.43 2.91
N GLY A 119 -4.75 -26.60 2.32
CA GLY A 119 -4.49 -26.06 1.01
C GLY A 119 -3.31 -26.71 0.31
N ILE A 120 -3.20 -26.38 -0.96
CA ILE A 120 -2.07 -26.74 -1.82
C ILE A 120 -1.45 -25.42 -2.30
N ILE A 121 -0.20 -25.17 -1.94
CA ILE A 121 0.57 -24.00 -2.35
C ILE A 121 1.68 -24.40 -3.30
N ASN A 122 1.87 -23.62 -4.37
CA ASN A 122 2.99 -23.85 -5.29
C ASN A 122 4.32 -23.47 -4.63
N ASP A 123 5.37 -24.25 -4.85
CA ASP A 123 6.72 -23.95 -4.31
C ASP A 123 7.35 -22.69 -4.93
N LYS A 124 7.00 -22.39 -6.18
CA LYS A 124 7.49 -21.21 -6.89
C LYS A 124 6.41 -20.13 -6.99
N PRO A 125 6.77 -18.86 -6.77
CA PRO A 125 5.87 -17.76 -7.02
C PRO A 125 5.58 -17.66 -8.52
N PHE A 126 4.34 -17.34 -8.87
CA PHE A 126 3.95 -17.11 -10.27
C PHE A 126 4.05 -15.63 -10.66
N ALA A 127 4.11 -14.73 -9.68
CA ALA A 127 4.29 -13.30 -9.89
C ALA A 127 5.13 -12.67 -8.77
N HIS A 128 5.77 -11.56 -9.09
CA HIS A 128 6.55 -10.76 -8.16
C HIS A 128 6.21 -9.29 -8.32
N GLY A 129 5.90 -8.64 -7.20
CA GLY A 129 5.93 -7.18 -7.13
C GLY A 129 7.31 -6.67 -6.73
N GLY A 130 7.44 -5.36 -6.50
CA GLY A 130 8.65 -4.80 -5.89
C GLY A 130 8.93 -5.41 -4.51
N MET A 131 7.86 -5.62 -3.72
CA MET A 131 7.95 -5.97 -2.29
C MET A 131 7.50 -7.38 -1.93
N LYS A 132 6.73 -8.03 -2.82
CA LYS A 132 6.03 -9.27 -2.50
C LYS A 132 6.32 -10.36 -3.52
N ALA A 133 6.33 -11.59 -3.06
CA ALA A 133 6.22 -12.78 -3.88
C ALA A 133 4.78 -13.32 -3.78
N VAL A 134 4.22 -13.72 -4.92
CA VAL A 134 2.83 -14.14 -5.04
C VAL A 134 2.78 -15.58 -5.55
N TYR A 135 2.12 -16.43 -4.79
CA TYR A 135 2.03 -17.88 -5.00
C TYR A 135 0.59 -18.26 -5.31
N ASN A 136 0.39 -19.25 -6.19
CA ASN A 136 -0.94 -19.83 -6.36
C ASN A 136 -1.23 -20.72 -5.15
N VAL A 137 -2.42 -20.60 -4.60
CA VAL A 137 -2.89 -21.47 -3.52
C VAL A 137 -4.32 -21.92 -3.81
N LYS A 138 -4.59 -23.20 -3.59
CA LYS A 138 -5.94 -23.78 -3.58
C LYS A 138 -6.31 -24.11 -2.15
N LEU A 139 -7.47 -23.65 -1.69
CA LEU A 139 -7.94 -23.85 -0.32
C LEU A 139 -9.10 -24.85 -0.29
N TYR A 140 -9.15 -25.70 0.74
CA TYR A 140 -10.23 -26.65 1.01
C TYR A 140 -10.39 -26.87 2.52
N HIS A 141 -11.58 -27.34 2.93
CA HIS A 141 -11.85 -27.59 4.34
C HIS A 141 -11.11 -28.86 4.81
N CYS A 142 -10.45 -28.82 5.97
CA CYS A 142 -9.73 -30.00 6.47
C CYS A 142 -10.67 -31.12 6.95
N ALA A 143 -11.87 -30.78 7.42
CA ALA A 143 -12.84 -31.74 7.98
C ALA A 143 -13.77 -32.36 6.93
N THR A 144 -13.87 -31.73 5.77
CA THR A 144 -14.70 -32.18 4.66
C THR A 144 -13.85 -32.03 3.41
N ASP A 145 -13.50 -33.15 2.77
CA ASP A 145 -12.83 -33.13 1.45
C ASP A 145 -13.66 -32.44 0.35
N GLU A 146 -14.85 -31.93 0.71
CA GLU A 146 -15.59 -30.93 -0.05
C GLU A 146 -14.73 -29.68 -0.26
N VAL A 147 -14.13 -29.62 -1.45
CA VAL A 147 -13.52 -28.41 -1.99
C VAL A 147 -14.62 -27.36 -2.10
N PRO A 148 -14.64 -26.29 -1.27
CA PRO A 148 -15.59 -25.21 -1.46
C PRO A 148 -15.40 -24.70 -2.88
N LYS A 149 -16.51 -24.55 -3.62
CA LYS A 149 -16.58 -24.20 -5.05
C LYS A 149 -15.31 -23.46 -5.50
N SER A 150 -14.40 -24.23 -6.11
CA SER A 150 -12.99 -23.89 -6.34
C SER A 150 -12.83 -22.44 -6.78
N SER A 151 -12.40 -21.58 -5.86
CA SER A 151 -11.89 -20.26 -6.22
C SER A 151 -10.37 -20.33 -6.20
N ASP A 152 -9.74 -19.88 -7.28
CA ASP A 152 -8.30 -19.69 -7.28
C ASP A 152 -7.96 -18.56 -6.31
N TYR A 153 -7.03 -18.83 -5.39
CA TYR A 153 -6.50 -17.85 -4.46
C TYR A 153 -5.02 -17.60 -4.76
N VAL A 154 -4.53 -16.50 -4.22
CA VAL A 154 -3.10 -16.20 -4.19
C VAL A 154 -2.65 -15.99 -2.77
N ALA A 155 -1.51 -16.57 -2.41
CA ALA A 155 -0.82 -16.33 -1.15
C ALA A 155 0.34 -15.37 -1.38
N LYS A 156 0.40 -14.32 -0.55
CA LYS A 156 1.43 -13.29 -0.62
C LYS A 156 2.27 -13.31 0.64
N ARG A 157 3.57 -13.15 0.43
CA ARG A 157 4.55 -12.84 1.47
C ARG A 157 5.46 -11.71 1.01
N TYR A 158 6.06 -11.01 1.95
CA TYR A 158 7.09 -10.04 1.62
C TYR A 158 8.38 -10.76 1.24
N LYS A 159 9.13 -10.14 0.33
CA LYS A 159 10.46 -10.57 -0.06
C LYS A 159 11.49 -9.50 0.29
N LYS A 160 12.74 -9.92 0.29
CA LYS A 160 13.93 -9.12 0.58
C LYS A 160 13.95 -7.80 -0.21
N PHE A 161 14.18 -6.68 0.48
CA PHE A 161 14.37 -5.34 -0.12
C PHE A 161 15.85 -5.01 -0.38
N SER A 162 16.78 -5.63 0.35
CA SER A 162 18.22 -5.31 0.36
C SER A 162 19.10 -6.57 0.47
N CYS A 163 20.38 -6.43 0.81
CA CYS A 163 21.31 -7.54 1.08
C CYS A 163 21.02 -8.31 2.37
N ASP A 164 20.10 -7.86 3.23
CA ASP A 164 19.78 -8.51 4.51
C ASP A 164 18.49 -9.34 4.41
N SER A 165 18.48 -10.54 5.00
CA SER A 165 17.32 -11.46 4.97
C SER A 165 16.13 -10.88 5.75
N LEU A 166 14.94 -10.86 5.14
CA LEU A 166 13.69 -10.52 5.82
C LEU A 166 13.39 -11.59 6.87
N THR A 167 13.20 -11.20 8.13
CA THR A 167 12.85 -12.17 9.19
C THR A 167 11.37 -12.58 9.11
N ASN A 168 11.00 -13.66 9.80
CA ASN A 168 9.60 -14.09 9.87
C ASN A 168 8.73 -13.03 10.57
N GLU A 169 9.24 -12.42 11.64
CA GLU A 169 8.56 -11.38 12.42
C GLU A 169 8.32 -10.12 11.58
N GLU A 170 9.29 -9.73 10.74
CA GLU A 170 9.12 -8.62 9.80
C GLU A 170 8.06 -8.93 8.75
N ASN A 171 8.08 -10.14 8.17
CA ASN A 171 7.04 -10.57 7.24
C ASN A 171 5.66 -10.56 7.89
N GLU A 172 5.52 -11.15 9.08
CA GLU A 172 4.28 -11.15 9.87
C GLU A 172 3.78 -9.73 10.05
N ARG A 173 4.61 -8.83 10.60
CA ARG A 173 4.23 -7.44 10.83
C ARG A 173 3.74 -6.77 9.55
N PHE A 174 4.45 -6.92 8.44
CA PHE A 174 4.05 -6.31 7.17
C PHE A 174 2.78 -6.91 6.57
N ILE A 175 2.55 -8.21 6.74
CA ILE A 175 1.32 -8.88 6.32
C ILE A 175 0.13 -8.38 7.15
N LEU A 176 0.28 -8.31 8.48
CA LEU A 176 -0.75 -7.79 9.37
C LEU A 176 -1.08 -6.33 9.04
N CYS A 177 -0.08 -5.46 8.85
CA CYS A 177 -0.32 -4.08 8.40
C CYS A 177 -1.11 -4.04 7.07
N ASN A 178 -0.76 -4.88 6.10
CA ASN A 178 -1.48 -4.89 4.82
C ASN A 178 -2.92 -5.39 4.96
N ALA A 179 -3.16 -6.43 5.76
CA ALA A 179 -4.50 -6.93 6.02
C ALA A 179 -5.35 -5.87 6.74
N GLY A 180 -4.75 -5.16 7.70
CA GLY A 180 -5.34 -4.01 8.38
C GLY A 180 -5.76 -2.91 7.41
N ARG A 181 -4.88 -2.52 6.47
CA ARG A 181 -5.21 -1.52 5.44
C ARG A 181 -6.35 -1.96 4.52
N LEU A 182 -6.43 -3.23 4.13
CA LEU A 182 -7.56 -3.75 3.35
C LEU A 182 -8.86 -3.66 4.14
N LYS A 183 -8.81 -3.95 5.44
CA LYS A 183 -9.96 -3.85 6.34
C LYS A 183 -10.41 -2.40 6.53
N GLN A 184 -9.47 -1.48 6.77
CA GLN A 184 -9.72 -0.05 6.84
C GLN A 184 -10.29 0.47 5.52
N GLY A 185 -9.67 0.16 4.38
CA GLY A 185 -10.14 0.57 3.06
C GLY A 185 -11.59 0.15 2.81
N LYS A 186 -11.95 -1.08 3.18
CA LYS A 186 -13.34 -1.56 3.11
C LYS A 186 -14.30 -0.77 4.02
N HIS A 187 -13.88 -0.41 5.22
CA HIS A 187 -14.69 0.41 6.11
C HIS A 187 -14.89 1.82 5.54
N PHE A 188 -13.81 2.49 5.16
CA PHE A 188 -13.83 3.86 4.70
C PHE A 188 -14.49 4.03 3.33
N ILE A 189 -14.41 3.07 2.41
CA ILE A 189 -15.15 3.16 1.14
C ILE A 189 -16.67 3.10 1.37
N SER A 190 -17.11 2.34 2.39
CA SER A 190 -18.52 2.33 2.80
C SER A 190 -18.94 3.68 3.39
N GLU A 191 -18.14 4.25 4.29
CA GLU A 191 -18.41 5.59 4.83
C GLU A 191 -18.40 6.67 3.74
N PHE A 192 -17.48 6.57 2.78
CA PHE A 192 -17.44 7.46 1.62
C PHE A 192 -18.72 7.39 0.80
N TYR A 193 -19.27 6.20 0.56
CA TYR A 193 -20.54 6.07 -0.15
C TYR A 193 -21.74 6.60 0.63
N GLU A 194 -21.77 6.47 1.95
CA GLU A 194 -22.77 7.16 2.78
C GLU A 194 -22.61 8.67 2.69
N TYR A 195 -21.38 9.19 2.76
CA TYR A 195 -21.10 10.62 2.57
C TYR A 195 -21.56 11.13 1.19
N VAL A 196 -21.32 10.36 0.13
CA VAL A 196 -21.80 10.67 -1.24
C VAL A 196 -23.32 10.80 -1.28
N LYS A 197 -24.02 9.85 -0.65
CA LYS A 197 -25.49 9.85 -0.57
C LYS A 197 -26.03 11.05 0.22
N GLU A 198 -25.42 11.37 1.36
CA GLU A 198 -25.78 12.52 2.19
C GLU A 198 -25.60 13.86 1.46
N ASN A 199 -24.59 13.96 0.60
CA ASN A 199 -24.33 15.17 -0.20
C ASN A 199 -25.05 15.19 -1.56
N GLY A 200 -25.86 14.18 -1.88
CA GLY A 200 -26.66 14.13 -3.11
C GLY A 200 -25.83 14.08 -4.40
N ALA A 201 -24.56 13.67 -4.33
CA ALA A 201 -23.69 13.61 -5.50
C ALA A 201 -24.04 12.39 -6.36
N SER A 202 -24.55 12.62 -7.58
CA SER A 202 -24.90 11.56 -8.53
C SER A 202 -23.72 11.09 -9.39
N THR A 203 -22.63 11.86 -9.42
CA THR A 203 -21.44 11.61 -10.24
C THR A 203 -20.38 10.84 -9.47
N VAL A 204 -20.68 9.60 -9.06
CA VAL A 204 -19.74 8.74 -8.30
C VAL A 204 -19.84 7.29 -8.78
N ASP A 205 -18.70 6.64 -8.98
CA ASP A 205 -18.67 5.19 -9.24
C ASP A 205 -18.85 4.40 -7.94
N LEU A 206 -20.05 3.82 -7.77
CA LEU A 206 -20.42 3.00 -6.62
C LEU A 206 -19.99 1.53 -6.75
N ASN A 207 -19.29 1.15 -7.82
CA ASN A 207 -18.83 -0.21 -8.08
C ASN A 207 -17.36 -0.42 -7.69
N ILE A 208 -16.83 0.39 -6.77
CA ILE A 208 -15.46 0.26 -6.26
C ILE A 208 -15.50 -0.43 -4.90
N ILE A 209 -14.73 -1.50 -4.76
CA ILE A 209 -14.63 -2.26 -3.50
C ILE A 209 -13.18 -2.54 -3.17
N PHE A 210 -12.88 -2.77 -1.89
CA PHE A 210 -11.59 -3.31 -1.48
C PHE A 210 -11.59 -4.84 -1.53
N ALA A 211 -10.44 -5.40 -1.92
CA ALA A 211 -10.17 -6.82 -1.87
C ALA A 211 -10.43 -7.41 -0.48
N LYS A 212 -11.04 -8.59 -0.47
CA LYS A 212 -11.16 -9.41 0.74
C LYS A 212 -9.86 -10.16 0.96
N GLY A 213 -9.07 -9.72 1.93
CA GLY A 213 -7.88 -10.42 2.42
C GLY A 213 -8.21 -11.37 3.57
N PHE A 214 -7.53 -12.51 3.60
CA PHE A 214 -7.52 -13.49 4.68
C PHE A 214 -6.10 -13.60 5.21
N ILE A 215 -5.96 -13.71 6.53
CA ILE A 215 -4.68 -13.96 7.16
C ILE A 215 -4.65 -15.44 7.52
N PHE A 216 -3.64 -16.14 7.03
CA PHE A 216 -3.43 -17.55 7.32
C PHE A 216 -2.05 -17.76 7.92
N GLN A 217 -2.01 -18.48 9.02
CA GLN A 217 -0.81 -18.92 9.69
C GLN A 217 -0.58 -20.38 9.34
N GLU A 218 0.53 -20.67 8.67
CA GLU A 218 0.93 -22.03 8.34
C GLU A 218 1.24 -22.83 9.62
N GLU A 219 0.63 -24.01 9.73
CA GLU A 219 0.82 -24.97 10.80
C GLU A 219 1.76 -26.10 10.38
N GLY A 220 2.47 -26.68 11.36
CA GLY A 220 3.32 -27.84 11.18
C GLY A 220 4.76 -27.58 11.64
N PHE A 221 5.56 -28.65 11.67
CA PHE A 221 6.96 -28.58 12.12
C PHE A 221 7.91 -28.07 11.03
N ALA A 222 7.54 -28.23 9.75
CA ALA A 222 8.36 -27.83 8.60
C ALA A 222 7.58 -26.82 7.74
N PRO A 223 8.18 -25.66 7.42
CA PRO A 223 7.54 -24.71 6.52
C PRO A 223 7.52 -25.25 5.10
N SER A 224 6.51 -24.84 4.34
CA SER A 224 6.49 -25.01 2.90
C SER A 224 7.70 -24.31 2.26
N ILE A 225 8.21 -24.89 1.17
CA ILE A 225 9.28 -24.28 0.34
C ILE A 225 8.87 -22.87 -0.10
N ALA A 226 7.57 -22.66 -0.34
CA ALA A 226 7.01 -21.37 -0.71
C ALA A 226 7.31 -20.26 0.32
N SER A 227 7.34 -20.57 1.62
CA SER A 227 7.66 -19.61 2.68
C SER A 227 9.07 -19.01 2.50
N GLY A 228 10.00 -19.79 1.91
CA GLY A 228 11.40 -19.41 1.74
C GLY A 228 12.24 -19.46 3.02
N PHE A 229 11.74 -20.06 4.10
CA PHE A 229 12.48 -20.26 5.34
C PHE A 229 12.94 -21.71 5.45
N ALA A 230 14.22 -21.92 5.72
CA ALA A 230 14.81 -23.26 5.86
C ALA A 230 14.80 -23.77 7.31
N GLU A 231 14.62 -22.86 8.27
CA GLU A 231 14.61 -23.19 9.70
C GLU A 231 13.27 -23.81 10.10
N THR A 232 13.30 -24.67 11.11
CA THR A 232 12.08 -25.18 11.76
C THR A 232 11.21 -24.00 12.18
N ILE A 233 9.97 -23.99 11.74
CA ILE A 233 9.04 -22.93 12.13
C ILE A 233 8.97 -22.92 13.65
N THR A 234 9.18 -21.76 14.26
CA THR A 234 8.80 -21.55 15.66
C THR A 234 7.33 -21.89 15.87
N GLU A 235 6.87 -22.01 17.12
CA GLU A 235 5.44 -22.25 17.42
C GLU A 235 4.49 -21.23 16.74
N LYS A 236 5.00 -20.08 16.29
CA LYS A 236 4.25 -19.00 15.65
C LYS A 236 3.90 -19.22 14.17
N GLY A 237 4.36 -20.26 13.49
CA GLY A 237 3.96 -20.46 12.08
C GLY A 237 4.54 -19.41 11.11
N PHE A 238 4.26 -19.56 9.82
CA PHE A 238 4.54 -18.54 8.81
C PHE A 238 3.24 -17.84 8.39
N ILE A 239 3.22 -16.51 8.37
CA ILE A 239 2.01 -15.72 8.11
C ILE A 239 1.90 -15.33 6.63
N TRP A 240 0.74 -15.59 6.06
CA TRP A 240 0.38 -15.32 4.67
C TRP A 240 -0.80 -14.34 4.58
N LEU A 241 -0.75 -13.41 3.62
CA LEU A 241 -1.94 -12.70 3.14
C LEU A 241 -2.50 -13.46 1.95
N VAL A 242 -3.68 -14.04 2.10
CA VAL A 242 -4.36 -14.77 1.03
C VAL A 242 -5.55 -13.97 0.53
N GLU A 243 -5.69 -13.87 -0.78
CA GLU A 243 -6.82 -13.19 -1.42
C GLU A 243 -7.27 -13.93 -2.68
N GLN A 244 -8.47 -13.64 -3.15
CA GLN A 244 -8.95 -14.21 -4.40
C GLN A 244 -8.03 -13.79 -5.56
N ARG A 245 -7.69 -14.75 -6.42
CA ARG A 245 -6.92 -14.49 -7.64
C ARG A 245 -7.72 -13.62 -8.60
N ARG A 246 -7.06 -12.63 -9.21
CA ARG A 246 -7.64 -11.71 -10.19
C ARG A 246 -6.82 -11.74 -11.48
N SER A 247 -7.34 -11.08 -12.52
CA SER A 247 -6.58 -10.81 -13.74
C SER A 247 -5.27 -10.09 -13.42
N SER A 248 -4.23 -10.35 -14.21
CA SER A 248 -2.95 -9.65 -14.12
C SER A 248 -3.03 -8.20 -14.66
N ILE A 249 -4.10 -7.87 -15.38
CA ILE A 249 -4.35 -6.51 -15.86
C ILE A 249 -4.86 -5.67 -14.69
N CYS A 250 -4.04 -4.71 -14.27
CA CYS A 250 -4.37 -3.79 -13.20
C CYS A 250 -4.23 -2.34 -13.66
N VAL A 251 -5.03 -1.46 -13.05
CA VAL A 251 -4.96 -0.01 -13.23
C VAL A 251 -4.40 0.58 -11.95
N LYS A 252 -3.37 1.40 -12.07
CA LYS A 252 -2.76 2.12 -10.96
C LYS A 252 -3.27 3.57 -10.96
N PHE A 253 -3.97 3.95 -9.89
CA PHE A 253 -4.56 5.28 -9.74
C PHE A 253 -3.63 6.25 -9.01
N THR A 254 -2.95 5.76 -7.97
CA THR A 254 -1.91 6.53 -7.26
C THR A 254 -0.65 5.69 -7.11
N GLY A 255 0.50 6.34 -6.99
CA GLY A 255 1.76 5.72 -6.57
C GLY A 255 2.04 5.96 -5.10
N THR A 256 3.20 5.48 -4.64
CA THR A 256 3.66 5.68 -3.27
C THR A 256 3.91 7.16 -2.93
N LEU A 257 4.53 7.92 -3.83
CA LEU A 257 4.79 9.36 -3.62
C LEU A 257 4.22 10.22 -4.78
N SER A 258 3.29 9.66 -5.54
CA SER A 258 2.72 10.29 -6.74
C SER A 258 1.20 10.17 -6.70
N HIS A 259 0.53 11.23 -6.27
CA HIS A 259 -0.93 11.27 -6.13
C HIS A 259 -1.62 12.13 -7.19
N SER A 260 -0.90 12.57 -8.22
CA SER A 260 -1.48 13.32 -9.32
C SER A 260 -2.62 12.54 -9.95
N CYS A 261 -3.73 13.23 -10.23
CA CYS A 261 -4.82 12.64 -10.98
C CYS A 261 -4.27 12.22 -12.35
N THR A 262 -4.08 10.93 -12.55
CA THR A 262 -3.71 10.44 -13.87
C THR A 262 -4.90 10.76 -14.78
N ARG A 263 -4.65 11.39 -15.94
CA ARG A 263 -5.70 11.77 -16.89
C ARG A 263 -6.35 10.55 -17.58
N ILE A 264 -6.51 9.44 -16.86
CA ILE A 264 -7.25 8.26 -17.33
C ILE A 264 -8.73 8.65 -17.58
N GLY A 265 -9.20 9.80 -17.08
CA GLY A 265 -10.39 10.48 -17.58
C GLY A 265 -11.68 9.70 -17.40
N SER A 266 -11.70 8.72 -16.49
CA SER A 266 -12.85 7.88 -16.20
C SER A 266 -13.46 8.24 -14.85
N LEU A 267 -14.78 8.04 -14.73
CA LEU A 267 -15.51 8.23 -13.48
C LEU A 267 -14.92 7.39 -12.34
N THR A 268 -14.49 6.16 -12.63
CA THR A 268 -13.80 5.31 -11.65
C THR A 268 -12.52 5.98 -11.14
N SER A 269 -11.69 6.52 -12.03
CA SER A 269 -10.46 7.21 -11.66
C SER A 269 -10.74 8.43 -10.78
N ASP A 270 -11.65 9.30 -11.21
CA ASP A 270 -12.03 10.48 -10.43
C ASP A 270 -12.60 10.10 -9.05
N THR A 271 -13.36 9.02 -8.98
CA THR A 271 -13.91 8.50 -7.72
C THR A 271 -12.82 7.96 -6.80
N VAL A 272 -11.82 7.22 -7.31
CA VAL A 272 -10.69 6.74 -6.49
C VAL A 272 -9.87 7.90 -5.93
N HIS A 273 -9.61 8.94 -6.73
CA HIS A 273 -8.91 10.14 -6.26
C HIS A 273 -9.74 10.93 -5.23
N ALA A 274 -11.05 11.06 -5.44
CA ALA A 274 -11.95 11.69 -4.48
C ALA A 274 -12.04 10.90 -3.17
N PHE A 275 -12.06 9.57 -3.24
CA PHE A 275 -11.99 8.70 -2.07
C PHE A 275 -10.70 8.91 -1.27
N ALA A 276 -9.53 8.98 -1.94
CA ALA A 276 -8.26 9.25 -1.27
C ALA A 276 -8.24 10.62 -0.57
N HIS A 277 -8.82 11.65 -1.20
CA HIS A 277 -8.96 12.98 -0.60
C HIS A 277 -9.94 12.98 0.58
N TYR A 278 -11.14 12.41 0.40
CA TYR A 278 -12.12 12.24 1.47
C TYR A 278 -11.50 11.55 2.67
N PHE A 279 -10.75 10.47 2.45
CA PHE A 279 -10.10 9.72 3.51
C PHE A 279 -9.06 10.55 4.27
N CYS A 280 -8.19 11.29 3.57
CA CYS A 280 -7.26 12.22 4.19
C CYS A 280 -7.98 13.26 5.07
N ARG A 281 -9.10 13.82 4.58
CA ARG A 281 -9.90 14.79 5.34
C ARG A 281 -10.62 14.16 6.53
N ALA A 282 -11.19 12.96 6.35
CA ALA A 282 -11.92 12.23 7.37
C ALA A 282 -11.03 11.84 8.56
N THR A 283 -9.76 11.54 8.29
CA THR A 283 -8.75 11.21 9.31
C THR A 283 -7.94 12.42 9.78
N GLN A 284 -8.27 13.64 9.32
CA GLN A 284 -7.53 14.87 9.63
C GLN A 284 -6.02 14.75 9.33
N GLY A 285 -5.69 14.08 8.23
CA GLY A 285 -4.31 13.85 7.81
C GLY A 285 -3.54 12.82 8.64
N GLN A 286 -4.18 12.12 9.60
CA GLN A 286 -3.52 11.06 10.37
C GLN A 286 -3.26 9.80 9.54
N LEU A 287 -4.04 9.59 8.47
CA LEU A 287 -3.87 8.44 7.59
C LEU A 287 -4.23 8.82 6.15
N VAL A 288 -3.32 8.52 5.22
CA VAL A 288 -3.50 8.75 3.79
C VAL A 288 -3.31 7.45 3.03
N PHE A 289 -4.24 7.09 2.14
CA PHE A 289 -4.03 5.97 1.23
C PHE A 289 -3.09 6.37 0.09
N ALA A 290 -2.18 5.46 -0.24
CA ALA A 290 -1.24 5.55 -1.33
C ALA A 290 -1.20 4.24 -2.11
N ASP A 291 -0.56 4.25 -3.28
CA ASP A 291 -0.43 3.08 -4.16
C ASP A 291 -1.77 2.38 -4.46
N LEU A 292 -2.86 3.16 -4.55
CA LEU A 292 -4.18 2.66 -4.90
C LEU A 292 -4.16 2.15 -6.33
N GLN A 293 -4.38 0.85 -6.45
CA GLN A 293 -4.44 0.12 -7.71
C GLN A 293 -5.56 -0.92 -7.62
N GLY A 294 -6.11 -1.30 -8.76
CA GLY A 294 -7.18 -2.28 -8.80
C GLY A 294 -7.29 -3.03 -10.12
N ALA A 295 -8.18 -4.01 -10.14
CA ALA A 295 -8.51 -4.78 -11.33
C ALA A 295 -10.03 -4.88 -11.43
N TYR A 296 -10.54 -4.81 -12.67
CA TYR A 296 -11.95 -5.07 -12.94
C TYR A 296 -12.25 -6.56 -12.82
N ILE A 297 -13.33 -6.89 -12.13
CA ILE A 297 -13.93 -8.22 -12.13
C ILE A 297 -15.38 -8.12 -12.59
N SER A 298 -15.86 -9.14 -13.30
CA SER A 298 -17.29 -9.29 -13.58
C SER A 298 -17.91 -10.16 -12.49
N ALA A 299 -18.87 -9.61 -11.75
CA ALA A 299 -19.61 -10.30 -10.72
C ALA A 299 -21.08 -9.90 -10.79
N GLU A 300 -21.98 -10.89 -10.88
CA GLU A 300 -23.44 -10.66 -10.91
C GLU A 300 -23.88 -9.67 -12.01
N GLY A 301 -23.23 -9.73 -13.18
CA GLY A 301 -23.52 -8.83 -14.30
C GLY A 301 -23.00 -7.40 -14.14
N LYS A 302 -22.26 -7.11 -13.06
CA LYS A 302 -21.63 -5.81 -12.81
C LYS A 302 -20.13 -5.90 -13.00
N ASN A 303 -19.54 -4.83 -13.55
CA ASN A 303 -18.09 -4.65 -13.57
C ASN A 303 -17.69 -3.92 -12.28
N LEU A 304 -17.03 -4.64 -11.37
CA LEU A 304 -16.56 -4.09 -10.11
C LEU A 304 -15.07 -3.76 -10.21
N MET A 305 -14.67 -2.57 -9.78
CA MET A 305 -13.27 -2.20 -9.57
C MET A 305 -12.83 -2.68 -8.18
N VAL A 306 -11.97 -3.69 -8.13
CA VAL A 306 -11.45 -4.21 -6.85
C VAL A 306 -10.09 -3.59 -6.57
N LEU A 307 -10.01 -2.70 -5.59
CA LEU A 307 -8.77 -2.14 -5.09
C LEU A 307 -8.04 -3.15 -4.19
N PHE A 308 -6.73 -3.32 -4.38
CA PHE A 308 -5.93 -4.26 -3.62
C PHE A 308 -4.52 -3.73 -3.37
N ASP A 309 -3.82 -4.34 -2.40
CA ASP A 309 -2.48 -3.95 -1.97
C ASP A 309 -2.30 -2.43 -1.70
N PRO A 310 -3.24 -1.75 -1.01
CA PRO A 310 -3.05 -0.34 -0.68
C PRO A 310 -1.81 -0.15 0.20
N MET A 311 -1.14 0.98 0.02
CA MET A 311 -0.21 1.54 1.01
C MET A 311 -0.90 2.63 1.81
N THR A 312 -0.30 3.01 2.93
CA THR A 312 -0.74 4.15 3.72
C THR A 312 0.44 4.98 4.18
N HIS A 313 0.18 6.25 4.46
CA HIS A 313 1.09 7.14 5.14
C HIS A 313 0.49 7.59 6.46
N THR A 314 1.31 7.59 7.50
CA THR A 314 1.00 8.15 8.83
C THR A 314 2.05 9.19 9.17
N PRO A 315 1.77 10.21 10.01
CA PRO A 315 2.78 11.22 10.33
C PRO A 315 4.09 10.61 10.85
N GLU A 316 4.00 9.56 11.66
CA GLU A 316 5.13 8.87 12.29
C GLU A 316 5.77 7.76 11.43
N GLY A 317 5.22 7.43 10.26
CA GLY A 317 5.78 6.38 9.40
C GLY A 317 5.54 4.95 9.91
N THR A 318 4.45 4.71 10.65
CA THR A 318 4.22 3.46 11.40
C THR A 318 3.27 2.48 10.73
N SER A 319 2.66 2.80 9.59
CA SER A 319 1.64 1.94 8.93
C SER A 319 2.20 0.77 8.12
N GLY A 320 3.51 0.52 8.26
CA GLY A 320 4.22 -0.63 7.72
C GLY A 320 5.05 -0.28 6.48
N CYS A 321 5.35 -1.30 5.67
CA CYS A 321 6.23 -1.11 4.51
C CYS A 321 5.64 -0.14 3.48
N GLY A 322 6.47 0.78 2.99
CA GLY A 322 6.10 1.83 2.04
C GLY A 322 5.52 3.09 2.70
N ASP A 323 5.51 3.19 4.03
CA ASP A 323 5.10 4.41 4.73
C ASP A 323 6.23 5.46 4.72
N HIS A 324 5.97 6.60 4.07
CA HIS A 324 6.90 7.72 3.96
C HIS A 324 6.61 8.84 4.96
N GLY A 325 5.85 8.56 6.03
CA GLY A 325 5.66 9.53 7.08
C GLY A 325 4.81 10.73 6.64
N GLN A 326 5.05 11.86 7.31
CA GLN A 326 4.53 13.17 6.91
C GLN A 326 4.91 13.56 5.47
N GLN A 327 6.05 13.11 4.95
CA GLN A 327 6.44 13.42 3.57
C GLN A 327 5.44 12.83 2.56
N GLY A 328 4.99 11.60 2.77
CA GLY A 328 3.98 10.96 1.93
C GLY A 328 2.63 11.68 2.00
N ILE A 329 2.22 12.11 3.20
CA ILE A 329 0.99 12.91 3.39
C ILE A 329 1.08 14.24 2.64
N ASN A 330 2.20 14.96 2.80
CA ASN A 330 2.42 16.23 2.10
C ASN A 330 2.39 16.06 0.59
N LYS A 331 2.89 14.93 0.06
CA LYS A 331 2.84 14.62 -1.37
C LYS A 331 1.42 14.38 -1.89
N LEU A 332 0.51 13.84 -1.09
CA LEU A 332 -0.91 13.83 -1.45
C LEU A 332 -1.43 15.26 -1.55
N ILE A 333 -1.21 16.10 -0.54
CA ILE A 333 -1.71 17.47 -0.48
C ILE A 333 -1.18 18.31 -1.65
N GLU A 334 0.11 18.19 -1.95
CA GLU A 334 0.79 18.93 -3.03
C GLU A 334 0.32 18.48 -4.42
N HIS A 335 0.18 17.18 -4.65
CA HIS A 335 -0.09 16.63 -5.98
C HIS A 335 -1.59 16.46 -6.27
N HIS A 336 -2.46 16.44 -5.26
CA HIS A 336 -3.89 16.28 -5.45
C HIS A 336 -4.49 17.55 -6.04
N SER A 337 -5.26 17.39 -7.11
CA SER A 337 -6.10 18.44 -7.67
C SER A 337 -7.52 17.93 -7.70
N CYS A 338 -8.44 18.67 -7.07
CA CYS A 338 -9.84 18.27 -6.99
C CYS A 338 -10.46 18.11 -8.38
N GLY A 339 -10.82 16.87 -8.72
CA GLY A 339 -11.57 16.52 -9.93
C GLY A 339 -13.06 16.79 -9.79
N PRO A 340 -13.86 16.45 -10.82
CA PRO A 340 -15.32 16.63 -10.81
C PRO A 340 -16.00 15.99 -9.61
N VAL A 341 -15.56 14.80 -9.20
CA VAL A 341 -16.13 14.08 -8.04
C VAL A 341 -15.80 14.78 -6.73
N CYS A 342 -14.56 15.24 -6.53
CA CYS A 342 -14.19 16.01 -5.33
C CYS A 342 -15.04 17.28 -5.19
N LYS A 343 -15.23 18.01 -6.29
CA LYS A 343 -16.01 19.26 -6.33
C LYS A 343 -17.49 19.02 -6.09
N ALA A 344 -18.06 17.99 -6.72
CA ALA A 344 -19.46 17.60 -6.48
C ALA A 344 -19.73 17.22 -5.02
N LEU A 345 -18.70 16.77 -4.30
CA LEU A 345 -18.75 16.42 -2.89
C LEU A 345 -18.33 17.56 -1.94
N GLY A 346 -18.01 18.76 -2.44
CA GLY A 346 -17.54 19.88 -1.61
C GLY A 346 -16.24 19.59 -0.85
N LEU A 347 -15.39 18.70 -1.41
CA LEU A 347 -14.07 18.40 -0.87
C LEU A 347 -13.03 19.45 -1.25
N ASP A 348 -13.32 20.27 -2.27
CA ASP A 348 -12.45 21.27 -2.86
C ASP A 348 -12.41 22.61 -2.13
N LEU A 349 -13.27 22.79 -1.12
CA LEU A 349 -13.33 24.01 -0.32
C LEU A 349 -12.10 24.09 0.57
N GLY A 350 -11.02 24.58 -0.05
CA GLY A 350 -9.77 24.89 0.58
C GLY A 350 -10.01 25.77 1.78
N ASP A 351 -9.32 25.42 2.86
CA ASP A 351 -8.79 26.38 3.83
C ASP A 351 -9.70 27.58 4.04
N SER A 352 -10.96 27.35 4.43
CA SER A 352 -11.72 28.36 5.16
C SER A 352 -11.12 28.48 6.55
N GLY A 353 -9.81 28.76 6.62
CA GLY A 353 -9.34 30.09 7.00
C GLY A 353 -10.50 31.00 7.28
N ASP A 354 -10.98 30.85 8.51
CA ASP A 354 -11.69 31.84 9.26
C ASP A 354 -10.88 33.13 9.08
N LYS A 355 -11.25 33.91 8.06
CA LYS A 355 -10.85 35.30 7.96
C LYS A 355 -11.60 35.97 9.09
N SER A 356 -11.08 35.82 10.31
CA SER A 356 -11.46 36.65 11.43
C SER A 356 -11.33 38.09 10.94
N GLU A 357 -12.47 38.75 10.77
CA GLU A 357 -12.53 40.17 10.48
C GLU A 357 -11.79 40.86 11.62
N ASP A 358 -10.56 41.28 11.34
CA ASP A 358 -9.81 42.23 12.15
C ASP A 358 -10.61 43.54 12.17
N SER A 359 -11.54 43.60 13.11
CA SER A 359 -12.18 44.82 13.54
C SER A 359 -11.11 45.66 14.22
N LYS A 360 -10.59 46.63 13.45
CA LYS A 360 -9.80 47.75 13.95
C LYS A 360 -10.50 48.34 15.18
N SER A 361 -9.91 48.14 16.36
CA SER A 361 -10.12 49.01 17.50
C SER A 361 -8.77 49.62 17.89
N ASP A 362 -8.65 50.92 17.62
CA ASP A 362 -7.57 51.76 18.11
C ASP A 362 -7.62 51.79 19.65
N GLY A 363 -6.67 51.12 20.29
CA GLY A 363 -6.53 51.09 21.74
C GLY A 363 -5.08 51.03 22.19
N LYS A 364 -4.47 52.19 22.44
CA LYS A 364 -3.16 52.33 23.12
C LYS A 364 -3.22 51.67 24.52
N GLY A 365 -2.40 50.66 24.77
CA GLY A 365 -2.25 50.05 26.11
C GLY A 365 -1.02 49.16 26.25
N LYS A 366 -0.28 49.32 27.36
CA LYS A 366 1.06 48.80 27.70
C LYS A 366 1.15 47.28 27.99
N GLN A 367 2.25 46.66 27.51
CA GLN A 367 3.27 45.80 28.18
C GLN A 367 2.92 44.47 28.92
N LYS A 368 3.77 43.43 28.65
CA LYS A 368 4.02 42.11 29.34
C LYS A 368 2.93 41.04 29.15
N ASP A 369 3.17 39.75 28.95
CA ASP A 369 4.29 38.81 29.19
C ASP A 369 4.28 37.72 28.10
N GLN A 370 5.44 37.11 27.82
CA GLN A 370 5.60 36.01 26.87
C GLN A 370 5.28 34.65 27.53
N GLY A 371 4.19 34.03 27.11
CA GLY A 371 3.87 32.62 27.36
C GLY A 371 3.34 31.99 26.07
N GLY A 372 4.18 31.19 25.41
CA GLY A 372 3.86 30.55 24.13
C GLY A 372 2.71 29.56 24.27
N ASN A 373 1.57 29.88 23.65
CA ASN A 373 0.40 29.03 23.58
C ASN A 373 0.26 28.49 22.15
N THR A 374 0.54 27.21 21.94
CA THR A 374 0.28 26.52 20.67
C THR A 374 -1.23 26.30 20.54
N GLN A 375 -1.90 27.19 19.79
CA GLN A 375 -3.31 27.04 19.46
C GLN A 375 -3.50 25.89 18.46
N ILE A 376 -4.09 24.80 18.93
CA ILE A 376 -4.65 23.74 18.08
C ILE A 376 -6.01 24.23 17.57
N LEU A 377 -6.10 24.41 16.25
CA LEU A 377 -7.30 24.78 15.51
C LEU A 377 -8.46 23.81 15.80
N ARG A 378 -9.54 24.33 16.41
CA ARG A 378 -10.84 23.69 16.42
C ARG A 378 -11.55 24.01 15.10
N LEU A 379 -11.70 23.01 14.26
CA LEU A 379 -12.58 23.07 13.08
C LEU A 379 -14.03 22.85 13.53
N GLY A 380 -14.86 23.88 13.37
CA GLY A 380 -16.30 23.82 13.59
C GLY A 380 -17.03 23.16 12.43
N LEU A 381 -17.71 22.05 12.73
CA LEU A 381 -18.94 21.57 12.10
C LEU A 381 -19.80 20.92 13.19
#